data_AF-A0A9X2G8D5-F1
#
_entry.id   AF-A0A9X2G8D5-F1
#
_cell.length_a   1.000
_cell.length_b   1.000
_cell.length_c   1.000
_cell.angle_alpha   90.00
_cell.angle_beta   90.00
_cell.angle_gamma   90.00
#
_symmetry.space_group_name_H-M   'P 1'
#
loop_
_entity.id
_entity.type
_entity.pdbx_description
1 polymer ?
#
loop_
_entity_poly.entity_id
_entity_poly.type
_entity_poly.pdbx_seq_one_letter_code
_entity_poly.pdbx_strand_id
1 'polypeptide(L)'
;MRHGRGETLDQTARRAGISPQYLSEIERGVKEPSSEMIAAVTGALDITLVDLVGAVADRLGTVRETVRDTLGQATCRAAFALAA
;
A
#
# COMPACT_ATOMS: atom_id res chain seq x y z
N MET A 1 -7.20 -3.05 3.95
CA MET A 1 -8.02 -2.07 3.21
C MET A 1 -9.29 -2.71 2.65
N ARG A 2 -9.42 -3.24 1.42
CA ARG A 2 -10.62 -4.05 1.05
C ARG A 2 -10.49 -5.56 1.27
N HIS A 3 -9.32 -6.12 0.93
CA HIS A 3 -9.07 -7.57 1.01
C HIS A 3 -9.16 -8.11 2.44
N GLY A 4 -8.75 -7.32 3.44
CA GLY A 4 -8.88 -7.69 4.85
C GLY A 4 -10.32 -7.69 5.37
N ARG A 5 -11.27 -7.08 4.63
CA ARG A 5 -12.70 -7.00 4.98
C ARG A 5 -13.57 -7.89 4.07
N GLY A 6 -12.99 -8.59 3.11
CA GLY A 6 -13.72 -9.41 2.13
C GLY A 6 -14.58 -8.62 1.15
N GLU A 7 -14.42 -7.29 1.06
CA GLU A 7 -15.21 -6.46 0.15
C GLU A 7 -14.76 -6.67 -1.31
N THR A 8 -15.74 -6.80 -2.20
CA THR A 8 -15.48 -6.88 -3.63
C THR A 8 -15.17 -5.49 -4.20
N LEU A 9 -14.38 -5.47 -5.27
CA LEU A 9 -14.02 -4.23 -5.97
C LEU A 9 -15.26 -3.45 -6.42
N ASP A 10 -16.29 -4.17 -6.88
CA ASP A 10 -17.57 -3.59 -7.30
C ASP A 10 -18.34 -2.91 -6.16
N GLN A 11 -18.37 -3.53 -4.97
CA GLN A 11 -19.04 -2.98 -3.78
C GLN A 11 -18.40 -1.67 -3.33
N THR A 12 -17.06 -1.64 -3.23
CA THR A 12 -16.33 -0.44 -2.82
C THR A 12 -16.43 0.66 -3.87
N ALA A 13 -16.29 0.33 -5.16
CA ALA A 13 -16.39 1.31 -6.25
C ALA A 13 -17.77 1.99 -6.29
N ARG A 14 -18.85 1.19 -6.13
CA ARG A 14 -20.22 1.71 -6.07
C ARG A 14 -20.41 2.67 -4.89
N ARG A 15 -19.91 2.33 -3.70
CA ARG A 15 -19.98 3.21 -2.51
C ARG A 15 -19.18 4.50 -2.68
N ALA A 16 -18.06 4.43 -3.39
CA ALA A 16 -17.21 5.58 -3.69
C ALA A 16 -17.72 6.42 -4.88
N GLY A 17 -18.79 5.99 -5.58
CA GLY A 17 -19.33 6.70 -6.74
C GLY A 17 -18.41 6.71 -7.95
N ILE A 18 -17.51 5.72 -8.08
CA ILE A 18 -16.56 5.57 -9.19
C ILE A 18 -16.76 4.24 -9.91
N SER A 19 -16.23 4.10 -11.13
CA SER A 19 -16.30 2.83 -11.84
C SER A 19 -15.36 1.79 -11.20
N PRO A 20 -15.73 0.49 -11.22
CA PRO A 20 -14.83 -0.58 -10.81
C PRO A 20 -13.52 -0.56 -11.60
N GLN A 21 -13.57 -0.27 -12.92
CA GLN A 21 -12.36 -0.13 -13.73
C GLN A 21 -11.42 0.95 -13.16
N TYR A 22 -11.96 2.12 -12.83
CA TYR A 22 -11.16 3.24 -12.34
C TYR A 22 -10.53 2.94 -10.96
N LEU A 23 -11.29 2.35 -10.03
CA LEU A 23 -10.74 1.88 -8.75
C LEU A 23 -9.61 0.86 -8.97
N SER A 24 -9.78 -0.04 -9.93
CA SER A 24 -8.78 -1.04 -10.30
C SER A 24 -7.50 -0.42 -10.87
N GLU A 25 -7.62 0.63 -11.68
CA GLU A 25 -6.47 1.38 -12.20
C GLU A 25 -5.71 2.10 -11.09
N ILE A 26 -6.39 2.71 -10.12
CA ILE A 26 -5.76 3.35 -8.97
C ILE A 26 -5.00 2.33 -8.11
N GLU A 27 -5.60 1.17 -7.80
CA GLU A 27 -4.96 0.16 -6.96
C GLU A 27 -3.69 -0.44 -7.58
N ARG A 28 -3.60 -0.43 -8.91
CA ARG A 28 -2.39 -0.82 -9.66
C ARG A 28 -1.38 0.32 -9.82
N GLY A 29 -1.71 1.54 -9.36
CA GLY A 29 -0.88 2.73 -9.54
C GLY A 29 -0.85 3.26 -10.97
N VAL A 30 -1.84 2.90 -11.80
CA VAL A 30 -1.96 3.37 -13.20
C VAL A 30 -2.56 4.78 -13.26
N LYS A 31 -3.38 5.15 -12.27
CA LYS A 31 -4.03 6.46 -12.17
C LYS A 31 -3.73 7.09 -10.82
N GLU A 32 -3.47 8.39 -10.85
CA GLU A 32 -3.40 9.21 -9.65
C GLU A 32 -4.79 9.78 -9.33
N PRO A 33 -5.42 9.42 -8.20
CA PRO A 33 -6.71 9.97 -7.79
C PRO A 33 -6.58 11.42 -7.32
N SER A 34 -7.60 12.24 -7.58
CA SER A 34 -7.69 13.57 -6.94
C SER A 34 -7.97 13.45 -5.45
N SER A 35 -7.82 14.55 -4.70
CA SER A 35 -8.14 14.63 -3.28
C SER A 35 -9.59 14.25 -2.97
N GLU A 36 -10.53 14.66 -3.82
CA GLU A 36 -11.96 14.34 -3.70
C GLU A 36 -12.20 12.83 -3.88
N MET A 37 -11.50 12.19 -4.81
CA MET A 37 -11.60 10.75 -5.02
C MET A 37 -10.95 9.95 -3.90
N ILE A 38 -9.84 10.43 -3.32
CA ILE A 38 -9.26 9.85 -2.11
C ILE A 38 -10.28 9.93 -0.95
N ALA A 39 -10.95 11.08 -0.78
CA ALA A 39 -12.00 11.24 0.23
C ALA A 39 -13.19 10.30 -0.02
N ALA A 40 -13.63 10.15 -1.27
CA ALA A 40 -14.72 9.24 -1.63
C ALA A 40 -14.37 7.77 -1.35
N VAL A 41 -13.15 7.34 -1.68
CA VAL A 41 -12.69 5.95 -1.45
C VAL A 41 -12.48 5.66 0.03
N THR A 42 -11.89 6.59 0.80
CA THR A 42 -11.71 6.41 2.25
C THR A 42 -13.06 6.38 2.98
N GLY A 43 -14.02 7.23 2.60
CA GLY A 43 -15.39 7.15 3.09
C GLY A 43 -16.09 5.83 2.71
N ALA A 44 -15.88 5.36 1.48
CA ALA A 44 -16.39 4.05 1.04
C ALA A 44 -15.73 2.86 1.74
N LEU A 45 -14.58 3.03 2.38
CA LEU A 45 -13.90 1.98 3.16
C LEU A 45 -14.13 2.12 4.68
N ASP A 46 -14.87 3.15 5.09
CA ASP A 46 -15.13 3.48 6.49
C ASP A 46 -13.82 3.63 7.29
N ILE A 47 -12.90 4.43 6.75
CA ILE A 47 -11.61 4.76 7.36
C ILE A 47 -11.31 6.25 7.17
N THR A 48 -10.42 6.78 7.98
CA THR A 48 -9.93 8.15 7.84
C THR A 48 -8.72 8.23 6.90
N LEU A 49 -8.39 9.44 6.44
CA LEU A 49 -7.14 9.69 5.71
C LEU A 49 -5.91 9.38 6.58
N VAL A 50 -6.00 9.58 7.90
CA VAL A 50 -4.92 9.26 8.85
C VAL A 50 -4.68 7.75 8.87
N ASP A 51 -5.73 6.94 8.90
CA ASP A 51 -5.61 5.47 8.82
C ASP A 51 -4.96 5.02 7.50
N LEU A 52 -5.33 5.67 6.40
CA LEU A 52 -4.74 5.40 5.08
C LEU A 52 -3.25 5.70 5.06
N VAL A 53 -2.85 6.90 5.49
CA VAL A 53 -1.44 7.30 5.52
C VAL A 53 -0.65 6.44 6.51
N GLY A 54 -1.23 6.11 7.66
CA GLY A 54 -0.63 5.20 8.64
C GLY A 54 -0.34 3.82 8.04
N ALA A 55 -1.31 3.21 7.37
CA ALA A 55 -1.13 1.93 6.71
C ALA A 55 -0.05 1.96 5.61
N VAL A 56 0.08 3.08 4.89
CA VAL A 56 1.17 3.28 3.91
C VAL A 56 2.51 3.41 4.63
N ALA A 57 2.59 4.19 5.71
CA ALA A 57 3.79 4.37 6.49
C ALA A 57 4.30 3.04 7.08
N ASP A 58 3.40 2.22 7.63
CA ASP A 58 3.71 0.88 8.15
C ASP A 58 4.29 -0.02 7.06
N ARG A 59 3.65 -0.03 5.88
CA ARG A 59 4.14 -0.81 4.73
C ARG A 59 5.50 -0.33 4.22
N LEU A 60 5.75 0.97 4.24
CA LEU A 60 7.07 1.51 3.90
C LEU A 60 8.11 1.20 4.99
N GLY A 61 7.69 1.12 6.25
CA GLY A 61 8.50 0.67 7.38
C GLY A 61 9.02 -0.74 7.19
N THR A 62 8.15 -1.70 6.84
CA THR A 62 8.58 -3.08 6.58
C THR A 62 9.54 -3.18 5.39
N VAL A 63 9.29 -2.43 4.31
CA VAL A 63 10.22 -2.36 3.17
C VAL A 63 11.59 -1.82 3.61
N ARG A 64 11.62 -0.77 4.45
CA ARG A 64 12.86 -0.23 5.02
C ARG A 64 13.63 -1.25 5.85
N GLU A 65 12.94 -2.04 6.68
CA GLU A 65 13.55 -3.11 7.46
C GLU A 65 14.13 -4.21 6.56
N THR A 66 13.36 -4.66 5.56
CA THR A 66 13.81 -5.69 4.61
C THR A 66 15.08 -5.26 3.86
N VAL A 67 15.13 -3.98 3.44
CA VAL A 67 16.32 -3.41 2.79
C VAL A 67 17.50 -3.37 3.76
N ARG A 68 17.29 -2.96 5.02
CA ARG A 68 18.33 -2.95 6.05
C ARG A 68 18.91 -4.34 6.29
N ASP A 69 18.05 -5.36 6.41
CA ASP A 69 18.46 -6.74 6.64
C ASP A 69 19.25 -7.30 5.46
N THR A 70 18.80 -7.01 4.23
CA THR A 70 19.50 -7.43 3.01
C THR A 70 20.91 -6.81 2.95
N LEU A 71 21.04 -5.51 3.28
CA LEU A 71 22.33 -4.83 3.33
C LEU A 71 23.23 -5.40 4.45
N GLY A 72 22.66 -5.70 5.62
CA GLY A 72 23.38 -6.34 6.73
C GLY A 72 23.88 -7.75 6.38
N GLN A 73 23.07 -8.54 5.68
CA GLN A 73 23.47 -9.87 5.21
C GLN A 73 24.57 -9.80 4.15
N ALA A 74 24.52 -8.81 3.25
CA ALA A 74 25.54 -8.60 2.23
C ALA A 74 26.89 -8.19 2.83
N THR A 75 26.89 -7.28 3.81
CA THR A 75 28.12 -6.86 4.51
C THR A 75 28.73 -8.00 5.33
N CYS A 76 27.91 -8.77 6.07
CA CYS A 76 28.38 -9.96 6.76
C CYS A 76 29.02 -10.97 5.80
N ARG A 77 28.37 -11.29 4.67
CA ARG A 77 28.91 -12.21 3.66
C ARG A 77 30.26 -11.73 3.09
N ALA A 78 30.37 -10.45 2.77
CA ALA A 78 31.63 -9.88 2.28
C ALA A 78 32.75 -9.94 3.33
N ALA A 79 32.43 -9.66 4.60
CA ALA A 79 33.39 -9.76 5.69
C ALA A 79 33.90 -11.21 5.89
N PHE A 80 33.01 -12.20 5.83
CA PHE A 80 33.41 -13.62 5.89
C PHE A 80 34.25 -14.05 4.68
N ALA A 81 33.96 -13.54 3.48
CA ALA A 81 34.72 -13.88 2.28
C ALA A 81 36.16 -13.33 2.27
N LEU A 82 36.42 -12.21 2.95
CA LEU A 82 37.77 -11.64 3.11
C LEU A 82 38.60 -12.34 4.20
N ALA A 83 37.97 -13.15 5.05
CA ALA A 83 38.62 -13.84 6.17
C ALA A 83 39.02 -15.30 5.85
N ALA A 84 38.80 -15.76 4.61
CA ALA A 84 39.11 -17.11 4.11
C ALA A 84 40.19 -17.05 3.02
#